data_AF-A0A926AGG6-F1
#
_entry.id   AF-A0A926AGG6-F1
#
_cell.length_a   1.000
_cell.length_b   1.000
_cell.length_c   1.000
_cell.angle_alpha   90.00
_cell.angle_beta   90.00
_cell.angle_gamma   90.00
#
_symmetry.space_group_name_H-M   'P 1'
#
loop_
_entity.id
_entity.type
_entity.pdbx_description
1 polymer ?
#
loop_
_entity_poly.entity_id
_entity_poly.type
_entity_poly.pdbx_seq_one_letter_code
_entity_poly.pdbx_strand_id
1 'polypeptide(L)'
;MRPPITRVEITRSRFLTSALIALLSGAAPARAHATAAPPAKESRFPMTLTDDQRKHLLQALAPLNAQYDPAEKMLRTRLSTPGYHSKLKAGMVHSTRDSLSYAAALLDTGDPALVQRGQDIISRVIALQDQDPESKTYGIWSWFLEETLAEMSPPDWNWADFCGVPLLQAVLYHRATLPADLTARIDAAIHHAAASIRKRNVGPDYTNIAVMGTYVTLIAAETYDDADLKQYAMARLRRFHDYSVENGGFTEYNSPNYTITALSELGRLRLHVRDEEARRLVEAVYR
;
A
#
# COMPACT_ATOMS: atom_id res chain seq x y z
N MET A 1 -9.17 -43.30 9.56
CA MET A 1 -7.75 -42.95 9.36
C MET A 1 -7.70 -41.64 8.59
N ARG A 2 -7.29 -40.54 9.23
CA ARG A 2 -7.12 -39.23 8.58
C ARG A 2 -5.72 -39.19 7.94
N PRO A 3 -5.55 -38.69 6.71
CA PRO A 3 -4.23 -38.57 6.10
C PRO A 3 -3.43 -37.45 6.79
N PRO A 4 -2.09 -37.51 6.77
CA PRO A 4 -1.24 -36.58 7.48
C PRO A 4 -1.24 -35.21 6.80
N ILE A 5 -1.24 -34.16 7.63
CA ILE A 5 -1.11 -32.76 7.24
C ILE A 5 0.27 -32.57 6.62
N THR A 6 0.33 -32.36 5.32
CA THR A 6 1.54 -31.97 4.59
C THR A 6 1.98 -30.58 5.02
N ARG A 7 3.28 -30.44 5.33
CA ARG A 7 3.96 -29.21 5.72
C ARG A 7 3.56 -28.03 4.82
N VAL A 8 3.01 -26.99 5.43
CA VAL A 8 2.87 -25.66 4.83
C VAL A 8 4.28 -25.09 4.66
N GLU A 9 4.76 -24.99 3.43
CA GLU A 9 5.95 -24.19 3.11
C GLU A 9 5.64 -22.73 3.42
N ILE A 10 6.32 -22.20 4.44
CA ILE A 10 6.23 -20.81 4.86
C ILE A 10 6.85 -19.95 3.75
N THR A 11 6.00 -19.40 2.87
CA THR A 11 6.41 -18.43 1.85
C THR A 11 6.89 -17.18 2.59
N ARG A 12 8.19 -16.88 2.47
CA ARG A 12 8.83 -15.68 3.04
C ARG A 12 8.22 -14.45 2.38
N SER A 13 7.25 -13.81 3.04
CA SER A 13 6.80 -12.47 2.65
C SER A 13 7.91 -11.48 2.98
N ARG A 14 8.68 -11.08 1.96
CA ARG A 14 9.68 -10.00 2.08
C ARG A 14 8.95 -8.67 1.99
N PHE A 15 8.37 -8.21 3.10
CA PHE A 15 7.93 -6.83 3.21
C PHE A 15 9.17 -5.94 3.43
N LEU A 16 9.74 -5.45 2.33
CA LEU A 16 10.76 -4.40 2.37
C LEU A 16 10.09 -3.09 1.99
N THR A 17 9.70 -2.31 3.01
CA THR A 17 9.57 -0.86 2.85
C THR A 17 10.39 -0.20 3.95
N SER A 18 11.29 0.70 3.54
CA SER A 18 12.26 1.44 4.36
C SER A 18 11.62 2.34 5.43
N ALA A 19 10.29 2.46 5.42
CA ALA A 19 9.51 3.28 6.36
C ALA A 19 9.68 2.88 7.84
N LEU A 20 10.34 1.76 8.16
CA LEU A 20 10.67 1.39 9.53
C LEU A 20 12.06 1.88 10.02
N ILE A 21 12.88 2.54 9.18
CA ILE A 21 14.30 2.85 9.50
C ILE A 21 14.60 4.36 9.72
N ALA A 22 13.68 5.29 9.47
CA ALA A 22 13.97 6.74 9.51
C ALA A 22 13.49 7.47 10.79
N LEU A 23 14.37 7.48 11.80
CA LEU A 23 14.80 8.55 12.73
C LEU A 23 13.85 9.65 13.27
N LEU A 24 13.97 9.82 14.59
CA LEU A 24 13.75 11.02 15.39
C LEU A 24 14.68 12.18 14.95
N SER A 25 14.11 13.35 14.63
CA SER A 25 14.56 14.71 15.02
C SER A 25 13.94 15.76 14.11
N GLY A 26 13.38 16.82 14.70
CA GLY A 26 12.63 17.87 13.99
C GLY A 26 13.27 19.24 14.09
N ALA A 27 13.01 20.07 13.08
CA ALA A 27 12.83 21.53 13.17
C ALA A 27 12.33 22.06 11.80
N ALA A 28 11.36 22.98 11.81
CA ALA A 28 10.76 23.59 10.62
C ALA A 28 11.25 25.05 10.41
N PRO A 29 11.34 25.56 9.18
CA PRO A 29 11.64 26.97 8.91
C PRO A 29 10.40 27.80 8.51
N ALA A 30 10.52 29.12 8.66
CA ALA A 30 9.49 30.12 8.39
C ALA A 30 9.39 30.52 6.90
N ARG A 31 8.18 30.90 6.45
CA ARG A 31 7.84 31.29 5.07
C ARG A 31 7.69 32.82 4.90
N ALA A 32 7.97 33.29 3.67
CA ALA A 32 7.49 34.55 3.12
C ALA A 32 6.67 34.28 1.85
N HIS A 33 5.62 35.08 1.61
CA HIS A 33 4.61 34.89 0.56
C HIS A 33 4.91 35.67 -0.73
N ALA A 34 4.68 35.02 -1.88
CA ALA A 34 4.34 35.65 -3.15
C ALA A 34 3.37 34.73 -3.92
N THR A 35 2.34 35.30 -4.55
CA THR A 35 1.24 34.62 -5.23
C THR A 35 1.65 34.11 -6.61
N ALA A 36 1.75 32.79 -6.74
CA ALA A 36 1.89 32.04 -8.00
C ALA A 36 0.67 31.10 -8.16
N ALA A 37 0.56 30.46 -9.34
CA ALA A 37 -0.33 29.31 -9.59
C ALA A 37 -0.36 28.38 -8.36
N PRO A 38 -1.51 27.71 -8.06
CA PRO A 38 -1.64 26.94 -6.82
C PRO A 38 -0.39 26.09 -6.64
N PRO A 39 0.36 26.27 -5.53
CA PRO A 39 1.66 25.64 -5.40
C PRO A 39 1.48 24.14 -5.60
N ALA A 40 2.41 23.51 -6.33
CA ALA A 40 2.46 22.06 -6.39
C ALA A 40 2.36 21.56 -4.94
N LYS A 41 1.33 20.77 -4.64
CA LYS A 41 1.12 20.24 -3.29
C LYS A 41 2.42 19.55 -2.87
N GLU A 42 3.05 20.06 -1.81
CA GLU A 42 4.34 19.55 -1.31
C GLU A 42 4.20 18.10 -0.82
N SER A 43 5.30 17.35 -0.81
CA SER A 43 5.34 16.06 -0.11
C SER A 43 4.97 16.26 1.35
N ARG A 44 4.04 15.44 1.86
CA ARG A 44 3.56 15.53 3.24
C ARG A 44 4.63 15.12 4.26
N PHE A 45 5.47 14.17 3.90
CA PHE A 45 6.58 13.69 4.71
C PHE A 45 7.83 13.65 3.82
N PRO A 46 8.57 14.76 3.61
CA PRO A 46 9.80 14.69 2.83
C PRO A 46 10.78 13.73 3.51
N MET A 47 11.27 12.72 2.78
CA MET A 47 12.30 11.81 3.27
C MET A 47 13.66 12.16 2.71
N THR A 48 14.67 12.19 3.58
CA THR A 48 16.08 12.24 3.20
C THR A 48 16.78 11.08 3.88
N LEU A 49 17.25 10.10 3.10
CA LEU A 49 18.01 8.96 3.62
C LEU A 49 19.46 9.37 3.85
N THR A 50 20.05 8.90 4.96
CA THR A 50 21.50 8.91 5.14
C THR A 50 22.18 8.00 4.12
N ASP A 51 23.48 8.17 3.89
CA ASP A 51 24.23 7.33 2.95
C ASP A 51 24.19 5.84 3.33
N ASP A 52 24.26 5.52 4.63
CA ASP A 52 24.14 4.14 5.11
C ASP A 52 22.73 3.57 4.88
N GLN A 53 21.67 4.37 5.14
CA GLN A 53 20.29 3.96 4.87
C GLN A 53 20.07 3.72 3.37
N ARG A 54 20.59 4.62 2.52
CA ARG A 54 20.56 4.48 1.06
C ARG A 54 21.30 3.22 0.61
N LYS A 55 22.48 2.94 1.15
CA LYS A 55 23.25 1.74 0.85
C LYS A 55 22.49 0.47 1.23
N HIS A 56 21.90 0.41 2.42
CA HIS A 56 21.09 -0.74 2.85
C HIS A 56 19.85 -0.92 1.97
N LEU A 57 19.18 0.17 1.59
CA LEU A 57 18.06 0.14 0.66
C LEU A 57 18.48 -0.45 -0.69
N LEU A 58 19.56 0.06 -1.29
CA LEU A 58 20.06 -0.45 -2.57
C LEU A 58 20.44 -1.94 -2.51
N GLN A 59 21.03 -2.39 -1.41
CA GLN A 59 21.32 -3.82 -1.19
C GLN A 59 20.03 -4.64 -1.10
N ALA A 60 19.02 -4.14 -0.40
CA ALA A 60 17.72 -4.80 -0.28
C ALA A 60 16.97 -4.86 -1.62
N LEU A 61 17.15 -3.86 -2.50
CA LEU A 61 16.54 -3.80 -3.82
C LEU A 61 17.26 -4.66 -4.87
N ALA A 62 18.52 -5.04 -4.67
CA ALA A 62 19.31 -5.75 -5.68
C ALA A 62 18.62 -7.03 -6.23
N PRO A 63 17.98 -7.90 -5.41
CA PRO A 63 17.25 -9.05 -5.93
C PRO A 63 16.01 -8.67 -6.77
N LEU A 64 15.32 -7.57 -6.41
CA LEU A 64 14.15 -7.08 -7.15
C LEU A 64 14.56 -6.40 -8.46
N ASN A 65 15.69 -5.69 -8.45
CA ASN A 65 16.29 -5.14 -9.67
C ASN A 65 16.55 -6.22 -10.72
N ALA A 66 16.96 -7.42 -10.30
CA ALA A 66 17.18 -8.57 -11.19
C ALA A 66 15.88 -9.20 -11.72
N GLN A 67 14.75 -8.97 -11.05
CA GLN A 67 13.42 -9.44 -11.46
C GLN A 67 12.67 -8.42 -12.32
N TYR A 68 13.16 -7.18 -12.40
CA TYR A 68 12.51 -6.14 -13.18
C TYR A 68 12.56 -6.46 -14.67
N ASP A 69 11.38 -6.58 -15.29
CA ASP A 69 11.23 -6.72 -16.74
C ASP A 69 11.02 -5.33 -17.36
N PRO A 70 12.00 -4.79 -18.11
CA PRO A 70 11.88 -3.47 -18.71
C PRO A 70 10.83 -3.40 -19.84
N ALA A 71 10.47 -4.53 -20.46
CA ALA A 71 9.46 -4.55 -21.52
C ALA A 71 8.06 -4.31 -20.94
N GLU A 72 7.75 -4.98 -19.83
CA GLU A 72 6.46 -4.84 -19.16
C GLU A 72 6.44 -3.77 -18.06
N LYS A 73 7.60 -3.21 -17.70
CA LYS A 73 7.76 -2.22 -16.62
C LYS A 73 7.19 -2.72 -15.29
N MET A 74 7.45 -3.98 -14.97
CA MET A 74 6.93 -4.65 -13.76
C MET A 74 7.93 -5.69 -13.25
N LEU A 75 7.76 -6.14 -12.01
CA LEU A 75 8.52 -7.28 -11.48
C LEU A 75 8.01 -8.59 -12.06
N ARG A 76 8.92 -9.39 -12.60
CA ARG A 76 8.64 -10.70 -13.19
C ARG A 76 9.10 -11.82 -12.27
N THR A 77 8.18 -12.71 -11.90
CA THR A 77 8.45 -13.83 -11.01
C THR A 77 7.80 -15.11 -11.49
N ARG A 78 8.22 -16.26 -10.95
CA ARG A 78 7.52 -17.53 -11.18
C ARG A 78 6.18 -17.46 -10.45
N LEU A 79 5.10 -17.90 -11.12
CA LEU A 79 3.77 -17.94 -10.52
C LEU A 79 3.80 -18.67 -9.17
N SER A 80 3.29 -17.99 -8.14
CA SER A 80 3.01 -18.54 -6.82
C SER A 80 1.67 -17.99 -6.35
N THR A 81 0.75 -18.89 -6.03
CA THR A 81 -0.62 -18.57 -5.60
C THR A 81 -1.03 -19.57 -4.52
N PRO A 82 -1.85 -19.18 -3.53
CA PRO A 82 -2.42 -20.10 -2.56
C PRO A 82 -3.48 -21.06 -3.15
N GLY A 83 -3.75 -20.98 -4.46
CA GLY A 83 -4.68 -21.87 -5.17
C GLY A 83 -6.10 -21.32 -5.30
N TYR A 84 -6.31 -20.05 -4.96
CA TYR A 84 -7.57 -19.33 -5.11
C TYR A 84 -7.33 -17.93 -5.72
N HIS A 85 -8.41 -17.26 -6.15
CA HIS A 85 -8.45 -16.02 -6.94
C HIS A 85 -7.88 -16.09 -8.36
N SER A 86 -6.72 -16.70 -8.56
CA SER A 86 -6.09 -16.85 -9.87
C SER A 86 -6.38 -18.23 -10.49
N LYS A 87 -6.69 -18.25 -11.79
CA LYS A 87 -6.84 -19.47 -12.60
C LYS A 87 -5.54 -19.90 -13.26
N LEU A 88 -4.51 -19.04 -13.28
CA LEU A 88 -3.19 -19.38 -13.82
C LEU A 88 -2.62 -20.63 -13.13
N LYS A 89 -1.98 -21.51 -13.90
CA LYS A 89 -1.48 -22.81 -13.40
C LYS A 89 0.03 -22.88 -13.28
N ALA A 90 0.72 -22.18 -14.16
CA ALA A 90 2.17 -22.06 -14.18
C ALA A 90 2.52 -20.88 -15.11
N GLY A 91 3.75 -20.41 -15.02
CA GLY A 91 4.26 -19.38 -15.91
C GLY A 91 5.21 -18.44 -15.20
N MET A 92 5.76 -17.50 -15.96
CA MET A 92 6.28 -16.27 -15.39
C MET A 92 5.14 -15.27 -15.40
N VAL A 93 5.03 -14.48 -14.33
CA VAL A 93 3.95 -13.51 -14.13
C VAL A 93 4.48 -12.18 -13.62
N HIS A 94 3.72 -11.12 -13.83
CA HIS A 94 4.03 -9.78 -13.33
C HIS A 94 3.05 -9.34 -12.24
N SER A 95 3.51 -9.35 -10.98
CA SER A 95 2.69 -9.02 -9.80
C SER A 95 2.40 -7.52 -9.73
N THR A 96 1.13 -7.13 -9.72
CA THR A 96 0.72 -5.71 -9.61
C THR A 96 1.13 -5.12 -8.26
N ARG A 97 0.79 -5.80 -7.16
CA ARG A 97 1.11 -5.38 -5.78
C ARG A 97 2.61 -5.26 -5.54
N ASP A 98 3.37 -6.29 -5.88
CA ASP A 98 4.80 -6.30 -5.55
C ASP A 98 5.55 -5.29 -6.43
N SER A 99 5.11 -5.10 -7.68
CA SER A 99 5.65 -4.03 -8.54
C SER A 99 5.41 -2.64 -7.96
N LEU A 100 4.23 -2.35 -7.43
CA LEU A 100 3.95 -1.06 -6.76
C LEU A 100 4.78 -0.88 -5.48
N SER A 101 4.95 -1.94 -4.70
CA SER A 101 5.75 -1.90 -3.47
C SER A 101 7.22 -1.63 -3.78
N TYR A 102 7.75 -2.28 -4.82
CA TYR A 102 9.08 -2.02 -5.35
C TYR A 102 9.20 -0.61 -5.93
N ALA A 103 8.20 -0.12 -6.66
CA ALA A 103 8.21 1.24 -7.19
C ALA A 103 8.29 2.30 -6.09
N ALA A 104 7.51 2.17 -5.01
CA ALA A 104 7.60 3.08 -3.86
C ALA A 104 9.01 3.07 -3.24
N ALA A 105 9.62 1.89 -3.08
CA ALA A 105 10.98 1.76 -2.57
C ALA A 105 12.05 2.32 -3.53
N LEU A 106 11.82 2.28 -4.84
CA LEU A 106 12.70 2.93 -5.83
C LEU A 106 12.64 4.45 -5.70
N LEU A 107 11.46 5.04 -5.46
CA LEU A 107 11.32 6.48 -5.24
C LEU A 107 12.11 6.93 -4.00
N ASP A 108 12.09 6.14 -2.92
CA ASP A 108 12.85 6.39 -1.68
C ASP A 108 14.36 6.51 -1.91
N THR A 109 14.87 5.90 -2.99
CA THR A 109 16.30 6.01 -3.31
C THR A 109 16.69 7.43 -3.69
N GLY A 110 15.82 8.22 -4.34
CA GLY A 110 16.21 9.51 -4.93
C GLY A 110 17.27 9.41 -6.04
N ASP A 111 17.67 8.20 -6.47
CA ASP A 111 18.53 8.01 -7.65
C ASP A 111 17.70 8.30 -8.91
N PRO A 112 18.12 9.19 -9.82
CA PRO A 112 17.29 9.60 -10.95
C PRO A 112 16.83 8.45 -11.85
N ALA A 113 17.67 7.44 -12.09
CA ALA A 113 17.33 6.33 -12.97
C ALA A 113 16.36 5.35 -12.27
N LEU A 114 16.56 5.11 -10.97
CA LEU A 114 15.65 4.28 -10.18
C LEU A 114 14.31 4.98 -9.93
N VAL A 115 14.32 6.28 -9.67
CA VAL A 115 13.11 7.10 -9.55
C VAL A 115 12.30 7.06 -10.85
N GLN A 116 12.94 7.25 -12.01
CA GLN A 116 12.27 7.15 -13.31
C GLN A 116 11.64 5.77 -13.51
N ARG A 117 12.36 4.69 -13.15
CA ARG A 117 11.82 3.33 -13.17
C ARG A 117 10.60 3.17 -12.25
N GLY A 118 10.65 3.73 -11.04
CA GLY A 118 9.52 3.71 -10.10
C GLY A 118 8.28 4.39 -10.70
N GLN A 119 8.47 5.55 -11.33
CA GLN A 119 7.40 6.28 -12.02
C GLN A 119 6.81 5.47 -13.19
N ASP A 120 7.67 4.83 -13.98
CA ASP A 120 7.28 3.95 -15.08
C ASP A 120 6.42 2.77 -14.62
N ILE A 121 6.82 2.12 -13.52
CA ILE A 121 6.07 1.01 -12.93
C ILE A 121 4.71 1.49 -12.42
N ILE A 122 4.66 2.61 -11.67
CA ILE A 122 3.40 3.14 -11.16
C ILE A 122 2.46 3.46 -12.31
N SER A 123 2.95 4.16 -13.34
CA SER A 123 2.18 4.50 -14.54
C SER A 123 1.62 3.26 -15.24
N ARG A 124 2.41 2.18 -15.32
CA ARG A 124 1.98 0.90 -15.88
C ARG A 124 0.89 0.24 -15.05
N VAL A 125 1.10 0.10 -13.73
CA VAL A 125 0.18 -0.66 -12.87
C VAL A 125 -1.13 0.08 -12.66
N ILE A 126 -1.15 1.40 -12.48
CA ILE A 126 -2.41 2.14 -12.32
C ILE A 126 -3.30 2.07 -13.57
N ALA A 127 -2.71 1.90 -14.76
CA ALA A 127 -3.45 1.69 -16.01
C ALA A 127 -4.15 0.32 -16.10
N LEU A 128 -3.80 -0.63 -15.21
CA LEU A 128 -4.45 -1.94 -15.10
C LEU A 128 -5.62 -1.93 -14.09
N GLN A 129 -5.86 -0.82 -13.39
CA GLN A 129 -6.96 -0.72 -12.44
C GLN A 129 -8.29 -0.68 -13.20
N ASP A 130 -9.30 -1.34 -12.65
CA ASP A 130 -10.67 -1.09 -13.07
C ASP A 130 -11.16 0.26 -12.53
N GLN A 131 -11.31 1.23 -13.42
CA GLN A 131 -11.71 2.61 -13.08
C GLN A 131 -13.16 2.91 -13.49
N ASP A 132 -13.91 1.92 -13.98
CA ASP A 132 -15.31 2.10 -14.36
C ASP A 132 -16.22 2.02 -13.12
N PRO A 133 -16.87 3.12 -12.68
CA PRO A 133 -17.71 3.12 -11.49
C PRO A 133 -18.90 2.17 -11.56
N GLU A 134 -19.34 1.79 -12.77
CA GLU A 134 -20.44 0.84 -12.98
C GLU A 134 -19.97 -0.62 -12.91
N SER A 135 -18.65 -0.86 -12.92
CA SER A 135 -18.08 -2.20 -12.85
C SER A 135 -18.24 -2.83 -11.46
N LYS A 136 -18.46 -4.14 -11.44
CA LYS A 136 -18.50 -4.94 -10.19
C LYS A 136 -17.14 -4.96 -9.49
N THR A 137 -16.06 -4.82 -10.25
CA THR A 137 -14.67 -4.81 -9.78
C THR A 137 -14.09 -3.40 -9.72
N TYR A 138 -14.93 -2.36 -9.70
CA TYR A 138 -14.47 -0.98 -9.59
C TYR A 138 -13.45 -0.79 -8.45
N GLY A 139 -12.32 -0.20 -8.81
CA GLY A 139 -11.23 0.20 -7.93
C GLY A 139 -10.21 -0.87 -7.58
N ILE A 140 -10.30 -2.09 -8.12
CA ILE A 140 -9.30 -3.15 -7.89
C ILE A 140 -8.46 -3.45 -9.14
N TRP A 141 -7.43 -4.27 -8.94
CA TRP A 141 -6.58 -4.82 -10.00
C TRP A 141 -6.63 -6.34 -9.94
N SER A 142 -6.25 -6.98 -11.04
CA SER A 142 -5.86 -8.37 -10.97
C SER A 142 -4.53 -8.56 -10.24
N TRP A 143 -4.28 -9.77 -9.75
CA TRP A 143 -3.01 -10.10 -9.09
C TRP A 143 -1.82 -9.98 -10.05
N PHE A 144 -2.02 -10.39 -11.29
CA PHE A 144 -0.97 -10.49 -12.30
C PHE A 144 -1.39 -9.84 -13.61
N LEU A 145 -0.44 -9.27 -14.35
CA LEU A 145 -0.68 -8.72 -15.69
C LEU A 145 -1.25 -9.76 -16.67
N GLU A 146 -0.83 -11.02 -16.54
CA GLU A 146 -1.18 -12.14 -17.42
C GLU A 146 -2.62 -12.65 -17.25
N GLU A 147 -3.34 -12.12 -16.26
CA GLU A 147 -4.72 -12.51 -15.98
C GLU A 147 -5.55 -11.25 -15.76
N THR A 148 -6.56 -11.05 -16.59
CA THR A 148 -7.50 -9.94 -16.42
C THR A 148 -8.43 -10.18 -15.24
N LEU A 149 -9.07 -9.11 -14.74
CA LEU A 149 -10.08 -9.22 -13.67
C LEU A 149 -11.27 -10.12 -14.06
N ALA A 150 -11.64 -10.15 -15.34
CA ALA A 150 -12.72 -11.01 -15.84
C ALA A 150 -12.31 -12.50 -15.86
N GLU A 151 -11.02 -12.79 -15.99
CA GLU A 151 -10.49 -14.15 -15.98
C GLU A 151 -10.31 -14.68 -14.54
N MET A 152 -9.90 -13.82 -13.60
CA MET A 152 -9.80 -14.16 -12.18
C MET A 152 -11.13 -14.67 -11.61
N SER A 153 -11.05 -15.62 -10.68
CA SER A 153 -12.25 -16.21 -10.07
C SER A 153 -12.02 -16.71 -8.63
N PRO A 154 -12.71 -16.12 -7.65
CA PRO A 154 -13.33 -14.80 -7.73
C PRO A 154 -12.25 -13.71 -7.86
N PRO A 155 -12.57 -12.51 -8.38
CA PRO A 155 -11.72 -11.34 -8.16
C PRO A 155 -11.45 -11.12 -6.66
N ASP A 156 -10.32 -10.48 -6.35
CA ASP A 156 -9.92 -10.20 -4.97
C ASP A 156 -10.09 -8.71 -4.65
N TRP A 157 -11.13 -8.38 -3.88
CA TRP A 157 -11.39 -6.99 -3.48
C TRP A 157 -10.37 -6.46 -2.46
N ASN A 158 -9.64 -7.33 -1.76
CA ASN A 158 -8.56 -6.90 -0.85
C ASN A 158 -7.40 -6.26 -1.62
N TRP A 159 -7.35 -6.44 -2.94
CA TRP A 159 -6.29 -5.92 -3.77
C TRP A 159 -6.29 -4.38 -3.86
N ALA A 160 -7.43 -3.74 -3.58
CA ALA A 160 -7.51 -2.29 -3.37
C ALA A 160 -6.68 -1.85 -2.15
N ASP A 161 -6.75 -2.60 -1.04
CA ASP A 161 -5.95 -2.32 0.16
C ASP A 161 -4.46 -2.49 -0.15
N PHE A 162 -4.09 -3.62 -0.76
CA PHE A 162 -2.70 -3.95 -1.07
C PHE A 162 -2.03 -2.98 -2.03
N CYS A 163 -2.74 -2.52 -3.07
CA CYS A 163 -2.19 -1.57 -4.04
C CYS A 163 -2.33 -0.12 -3.57
N GLY A 164 -3.35 0.20 -2.79
CA GLY A 164 -3.58 1.55 -2.24
C GLY A 164 -2.46 2.00 -1.29
N VAL A 165 -1.91 1.08 -0.49
CA VAL A 165 -0.81 1.38 0.45
C VAL A 165 0.42 2.00 -0.25
N PRO A 166 1.09 1.33 -1.21
CA PRO A 166 2.27 1.89 -1.86
C PRO A 166 1.97 3.12 -2.71
N LEU A 167 0.76 3.24 -3.29
CA LEU A 167 0.36 4.46 -4.01
C LEU A 167 0.26 5.66 -3.07
N LEU A 168 -0.34 5.48 -1.89
CA LEU A 168 -0.35 6.53 -0.85
C LEU A 168 1.06 6.89 -0.40
N GLN A 169 1.96 5.91 -0.23
CA GLN A 169 3.35 6.21 0.10
C GLN A 169 4.03 7.06 -0.98
N ALA A 170 3.85 6.73 -2.27
CA ALA A 170 4.40 7.52 -3.36
C ALA A 170 3.96 8.99 -3.26
N VAL A 171 2.69 9.25 -3.01
CA VAL A 171 2.17 10.63 -2.85
C VAL A 171 2.65 11.28 -1.56
N LEU A 172 2.59 10.58 -0.43
CA LEU A 172 2.96 11.16 0.87
C LEU A 172 4.42 11.64 0.90
N TYR A 173 5.32 10.87 0.29
CA TYR A 173 6.76 11.11 0.38
C TYR A 173 7.33 11.84 -0.84
N HIS A 174 6.78 11.60 -2.03
CA HIS A 174 7.42 11.98 -3.30
C HIS A 174 6.58 12.88 -4.19
N ARG A 175 5.43 13.38 -3.73
CA ARG A 175 4.55 14.26 -4.53
C ARG A 175 5.29 15.44 -5.17
N ALA A 176 6.25 16.05 -4.46
CA ALA A 176 7.00 17.19 -4.99
C ALA A 176 7.92 16.84 -6.17
N THR A 177 8.28 15.56 -6.37
CA THR A 177 9.20 15.10 -7.42
C THR A 177 8.52 14.28 -8.51
N LEU A 178 7.24 13.94 -8.33
CA LEU A 178 6.44 13.23 -9.32
C LEU A 178 5.96 14.18 -10.43
N PRO A 179 5.94 13.75 -11.70
CA PRO A 179 5.27 14.48 -12.78
C PRO A 179 3.82 14.77 -12.43
N ALA A 180 3.32 15.96 -12.81
CA ALA A 180 1.98 16.41 -12.44
C ALA A 180 0.88 15.50 -13.01
N ASP A 181 1.04 15.02 -14.25
CA ASP A 181 0.11 14.09 -14.89
C ASP A 181 0.07 12.74 -14.16
N LEU A 182 1.25 12.21 -13.78
CA LEU A 182 1.34 10.96 -13.05
C LEU A 182 0.74 11.11 -11.65
N THR A 183 1.01 12.23 -10.97
CA THR A 183 0.42 12.54 -9.65
C THR A 183 -1.10 12.53 -9.71
N ALA A 184 -1.70 13.18 -10.71
CA ALA A 184 -3.16 13.20 -10.87
C ALA A 184 -3.75 11.79 -11.09
N ARG A 185 -3.06 10.95 -11.87
CA ARG A 185 -3.47 9.56 -12.10
C ARG A 185 -3.32 8.69 -10.85
N ILE A 186 -2.28 8.91 -10.04
CA ILE A 186 -2.10 8.23 -8.75
C ILE A 186 -3.22 8.64 -7.78
N ASP A 187 -3.51 9.94 -7.68
CA ASP A 187 -4.59 10.47 -6.83
C ASP A 187 -5.92 9.80 -7.20
N ALA A 188 -6.27 9.75 -8.49
CA ALA A 188 -7.47 9.06 -8.97
C ALA A 188 -7.47 7.57 -8.59
N ALA A 189 -6.36 6.86 -8.80
CA ALA A 189 -6.24 5.44 -8.46
C ALA A 189 -6.45 5.16 -6.97
N ILE A 190 -5.97 6.06 -6.09
CA ILE A 190 -6.20 6.00 -4.65
C ILE A 190 -7.67 6.22 -4.31
N HIS A 191 -8.34 7.19 -4.96
CA HIS A 191 -9.78 7.40 -4.75
C HIS A 191 -10.62 6.18 -5.18
N HIS A 192 -10.29 5.55 -6.33
CA HIS A 192 -10.94 4.33 -6.77
C HIS A 192 -10.73 3.17 -5.77
N ALA A 193 -9.50 2.98 -5.28
CA ALA A 193 -9.19 1.97 -4.27
C ALA A 193 -9.96 2.22 -2.95
N ALA A 194 -9.96 3.46 -2.46
CA ALA A 194 -10.70 3.85 -1.26
C ALA A 194 -12.21 3.63 -1.40
N ALA A 195 -12.78 3.90 -2.58
CA ALA A 195 -14.18 3.61 -2.87
C ALA A 195 -14.48 2.10 -2.85
N SER A 196 -13.57 1.27 -3.40
CA SER A 196 -13.69 -0.19 -3.38
C SER A 196 -13.66 -0.73 -1.95
N ILE A 197 -12.71 -0.27 -1.14
CA ILE A 197 -12.58 -0.62 0.29
C ILE A 197 -13.86 -0.23 1.05
N ARG A 198 -14.37 0.98 0.81
CA ARG A 198 -15.62 1.45 1.42
C ARG A 198 -16.83 0.62 1.02
N LYS A 199 -16.92 0.20 -0.24
CA LYS A 199 -18.00 -0.67 -0.74
C LYS A 199 -17.92 -2.07 -0.12
N ARG A 200 -16.71 -2.62 -0.01
CA ARG A 200 -16.48 -3.97 0.56
C ARG A 200 -16.68 -4.00 2.07
N ASN A 201 -16.22 -2.96 2.77
CA ASN A 201 -16.40 -2.71 4.20
C ASN A 201 -16.21 -3.94 5.10
N VAL A 202 -15.10 -4.67 4.97
CA VAL A 202 -14.85 -5.86 5.79
C VAL A 202 -14.87 -5.54 7.29
N GLY A 203 -15.27 -6.53 8.10
CA GLY A 203 -15.34 -6.45 9.55
C GLY A 203 -13.96 -6.47 10.23
N PRO A 204 -13.90 -6.14 11.53
CA PRO A 204 -12.65 -6.07 12.29
C PRO A 204 -12.02 -7.44 12.61
N ASP A 205 -12.78 -8.53 12.45
CA ASP A 205 -12.32 -9.91 12.58
C ASP A 205 -11.31 -10.31 11.50
N TYR A 206 -11.42 -9.72 10.30
CA TYR A 206 -10.44 -9.86 9.23
C TYR A 206 -9.29 -8.87 9.43
N THR A 207 -8.46 -9.14 10.45
CA THR A 207 -7.57 -8.17 11.09
C THR A 207 -6.69 -7.42 10.09
N ASN A 208 -5.94 -8.12 9.24
CA ASN A 208 -4.99 -7.47 8.34
C ASN A 208 -5.69 -6.51 7.34
N ILE A 209 -6.79 -6.93 6.72
CA ILE A 209 -7.54 -6.09 5.77
C ILE A 209 -8.34 -5.00 6.49
N ALA A 210 -8.79 -5.25 7.73
CA ALA A 210 -9.41 -4.23 8.57
C ALA A 210 -8.46 -3.04 8.79
N VAL A 211 -7.22 -3.33 9.20
CA VAL A 211 -6.18 -2.32 9.43
C VAL A 211 -5.73 -1.68 8.12
N MET A 212 -5.41 -2.46 7.09
CA MET A 212 -4.94 -1.93 5.80
C MET A 212 -5.98 -1.01 5.15
N GLY A 213 -7.24 -1.43 5.12
CA GLY A 213 -8.31 -0.60 4.57
C GLY A 213 -8.54 0.67 5.38
N THR A 214 -8.35 0.60 6.70
CA THR A 214 -8.37 1.80 7.56
C THR A 214 -7.22 2.74 7.22
N TYR A 215 -6.00 2.23 7.04
CA TYR A 215 -4.87 3.04 6.59
C TYR A 215 -5.17 3.72 5.25
N VAL A 216 -5.57 2.96 4.23
CA VAL A 216 -5.81 3.52 2.89
C VAL A 216 -6.89 4.60 2.94
N THR A 217 -8.02 4.31 3.58
CA THR A 217 -9.16 5.24 3.58
C THR A 217 -8.93 6.46 4.46
N LEU A 218 -8.36 6.30 5.66
CA LEU A 218 -8.11 7.44 6.57
C LEU A 218 -7.02 8.36 6.04
N ILE A 219 -5.91 7.80 5.55
CA ILE A 219 -4.81 8.60 5.04
C ILE A 219 -5.17 9.27 3.71
N ALA A 220 -5.94 8.60 2.84
CA ALA A 220 -6.50 9.26 1.66
C ALA A 220 -7.41 10.42 2.07
N ALA A 221 -8.32 10.22 3.03
CA ALA A 221 -9.24 11.25 3.49
C ALA A 221 -8.50 12.50 4.03
N GLU A 222 -7.45 12.31 4.84
CA GLU A 222 -6.64 13.42 5.34
C GLU A 222 -5.74 14.06 4.27
N THR A 223 -5.38 13.34 3.22
CA THR A 223 -4.50 13.85 2.15
C THR A 223 -5.27 14.66 1.12
N TYR A 224 -6.54 14.32 0.90
CA TYR A 224 -7.41 14.95 -0.10
C TYR A 224 -8.52 15.80 0.53
N ASP A 225 -8.49 16.00 1.85
CA ASP A 225 -9.49 16.76 2.61
C ASP A 225 -10.94 16.25 2.36
N ASP A 226 -11.10 14.92 2.26
CA ASP A 226 -12.40 14.25 2.00
C ASP A 226 -13.10 13.91 3.32
N ALA A 227 -14.06 14.76 3.71
CA ALA A 227 -14.78 14.63 4.97
C ALA A 227 -15.64 13.35 5.06
N ASP A 228 -16.26 12.94 3.96
CA ASP A 228 -17.15 11.76 3.93
C ASP A 228 -16.33 10.48 4.07
N LEU A 229 -15.20 10.40 3.36
CA LEU A 229 -14.26 9.29 3.50
C LEU A 229 -13.64 9.28 4.90
N LYS A 230 -13.35 10.45 5.49
CA LYS A 230 -12.84 10.56 6.86
C LYS A 230 -13.85 10.00 7.86
N GLN A 231 -15.13 10.36 7.76
CA GLN A 231 -16.19 9.84 8.63
C GLN A 231 -16.27 8.31 8.55
N TYR A 232 -16.26 7.76 7.33
CA TYR A 232 -16.24 6.32 7.12
C TYR A 232 -15.01 5.66 7.78
N ALA A 233 -13.82 6.19 7.52
CA ALA A 233 -12.56 5.62 7.99
C ALA A 233 -12.44 5.68 9.52
N MET A 234 -12.88 6.78 10.14
CA MET A 234 -12.94 6.91 11.61
C MET A 234 -13.91 5.92 12.24
N ALA A 235 -15.09 5.74 11.65
CA ALA A 235 -16.04 4.73 12.13
C ALA A 235 -15.46 3.31 12.02
N ARG A 236 -14.72 3.02 10.95
CA ARG A 236 -14.00 1.75 10.77
C ARG A 236 -12.91 1.55 11.82
N LEU A 237 -12.08 2.56 12.08
CA LEU A 237 -11.02 2.52 13.09
C LEU A 237 -11.57 2.30 14.50
N ARG A 238 -12.64 3.02 14.89
CA ARG A 238 -13.31 2.82 16.19
C ARG A 238 -13.81 1.39 16.36
N ARG A 239 -14.50 0.83 15.36
CA ARG A 239 -14.95 -0.57 15.38
C ARG A 239 -13.79 -1.56 15.52
N PHE A 240 -12.67 -1.31 14.82
CA PHE A 240 -11.47 -2.15 14.94
C PHE A 240 -10.84 -2.07 16.33
N HIS A 241 -10.73 -0.86 16.88
CA HIS A 241 -10.24 -0.64 18.23
C HIS A 241 -11.10 -1.38 19.26
N ASP A 242 -12.41 -1.16 19.26
CA ASP A 242 -13.33 -1.73 20.25
C ASP A 242 -13.29 -3.26 20.21
N TYR A 243 -13.31 -3.83 19.00
CA TYR A 243 -13.21 -5.27 18.80
C TYR A 243 -11.88 -5.86 19.28
N SER A 244 -10.76 -5.17 19.02
CA SER A 244 -9.43 -5.62 19.46
C SER A 244 -9.28 -5.57 20.98
N VAL A 245 -9.83 -4.54 21.62
CA VAL A 245 -9.85 -4.39 23.08
C VAL A 245 -10.75 -5.45 23.72
N GLU A 246 -11.94 -5.69 23.17
CA GLU A 246 -12.89 -6.71 23.67
C GLU A 246 -12.29 -8.13 23.61
N ASN A 247 -11.56 -8.45 22.55
CA ASN A 247 -10.93 -9.76 22.39
C ASN A 247 -9.59 -9.92 23.13
N GLY A 248 -9.05 -8.86 23.73
CA GLY A 248 -7.73 -8.86 24.36
C GLY A 248 -6.56 -9.05 23.37
N GLY A 249 -6.78 -8.75 22.08
CA GLY A 249 -5.81 -8.92 21.01
C GLY A 249 -6.45 -9.11 19.64
N PHE A 250 -5.63 -9.33 18.61
CA PHE A 250 -6.10 -9.57 17.26
C PHE A 250 -6.61 -11.01 17.08
N THR A 251 -7.70 -11.20 16.35
CA THR A 251 -8.24 -12.55 16.06
C THR A 251 -7.22 -13.44 15.35
N GLU A 252 -6.38 -12.86 14.50
CA GLU A 252 -5.36 -13.59 13.71
C GLU A 252 -3.98 -13.64 14.39
N TYR A 253 -3.88 -13.43 15.72
CA TYR A 253 -2.60 -13.34 16.45
C TYR A 253 -1.66 -14.53 16.24
N ASN A 254 -2.21 -15.72 16.00
CA ASN A 254 -1.48 -16.98 15.82
C ASN A 254 -1.02 -17.23 14.37
N SER A 255 -1.26 -16.30 13.44
CA SER A 255 -0.77 -16.36 12.07
C SER A 255 0.42 -15.41 11.89
N PRO A 256 1.67 -15.92 11.84
CA PRO A 256 2.87 -15.06 11.77
C PRO A 256 2.84 -14.07 10.62
N ASN A 257 2.33 -14.48 9.45
CA ASN A 257 2.24 -13.62 8.27
C ASN A 257 1.22 -12.48 8.45
N TYR A 258 0.07 -12.76 9.06
CA TYR A 258 -1.00 -11.77 9.24
C TYR A 258 -0.69 -10.82 10.40
N THR A 259 -0.12 -11.32 11.49
CA THR A 259 0.33 -10.48 12.61
C THR A 259 1.38 -9.47 12.15
N ILE A 260 2.39 -9.88 11.37
CA ILE A 260 3.39 -8.96 10.83
C ILE A 260 2.75 -7.92 9.90
N THR A 261 1.80 -8.32 9.06
CA THR A 261 1.07 -7.40 8.18
C THR A 261 0.28 -6.38 9.00
N ALA A 262 -0.52 -6.82 9.97
CA ALA A 262 -1.31 -5.93 10.82
C ALA A 262 -0.42 -4.93 11.59
N LEU A 263 0.67 -5.41 12.21
CA LEU A 263 1.61 -4.55 12.93
C LEU A 263 2.31 -3.54 12.02
N SER A 264 2.71 -3.95 10.82
CA SER A 264 3.34 -3.04 9.85
C SER A 264 2.39 -1.90 9.50
N GLU A 265 1.11 -2.20 9.30
CA GLU A 265 0.10 -1.24 8.85
C GLU A 265 -0.40 -0.34 10.00
N LEU A 266 -0.48 -0.86 11.23
CA LEU A 266 -0.65 -0.04 12.42
C LEU A 266 0.56 0.89 12.64
N GLY A 267 1.78 0.41 12.36
CA GLY A 267 2.99 1.23 12.35
C GLY A 267 2.90 2.39 11.35
N ARG A 268 2.43 2.12 10.12
CA ARG A 268 2.18 3.18 9.13
C ARG A 268 1.09 4.16 9.59
N LEU A 269 -0.01 3.67 10.17
CA LEU A 269 -1.05 4.52 10.74
C LEU A 269 -0.48 5.45 11.82
N ARG A 270 0.32 4.93 12.76
CA ARG A 270 0.99 5.76 13.79
C ARG A 270 1.84 6.86 13.18
N LEU A 271 2.59 6.55 12.13
CA LEU A 271 3.47 7.51 11.47
C LEU A 271 2.70 8.58 10.71
N HIS A 272 1.59 8.22 10.04
CA HIS A 272 0.97 9.10 9.06
C HIS A 272 -0.26 9.86 9.56
N VAL A 273 -0.99 9.35 10.56
CA VAL A 273 -2.26 9.94 10.96
C VAL A 273 -2.10 11.30 11.66
N ARG A 274 -2.89 12.29 11.23
CA ARG A 274 -2.92 13.63 11.83
C ARG A 274 -4.03 13.78 12.85
N ASP A 275 -5.17 13.15 12.61
CA ASP A 275 -6.32 13.20 13.51
C ASP A 275 -5.96 12.69 14.91
N GLU A 276 -6.25 13.51 15.92
CA GLU A 276 -5.83 13.25 17.30
C GLU A 276 -6.55 12.06 17.92
N GLU A 277 -7.84 11.87 17.60
CA GLU A 277 -8.58 10.72 18.06
C GLU A 277 -8.05 9.46 17.39
N ALA A 278 -7.85 9.49 16.08
CA ALA A 278 -7.30 8.34 15.37
C ALA A 278 -5.93 7.94 15.93
N ARG A 279 -5.05 8.90 16.22
CA ARG A 279 -3.76 8.64 16.85
C ARG A 279 -3.92 7.90 18.19
N ARG A 280 -4.83 8.36 19.06
CA ARG A 280 -5.09 7.69 20.34
C ARG A 280 -5.59 6.26 20.16
N LEU A 281 -6.50 6.02 19.22
CA LEU A 281 -7.05 4.69 18.95
C LEU A 281 -5.97 3.74 18.42
N VAL A 282 -5.14 4.21 17.48
CA VAL A 282 -4.03 3.41 16.91
C VAL A 282 -2.99 3.08 17.99
N GLU A 283 -2.60 4.05 18.83
CA GLU A 283 -1.63 3.84 19.92
C GLU A 283 -2.14 2.87 20.99
N ALA A 284 -3.46 2.74 21.17
CA ALA A 284 -4.04 1.79 22.12
C ALA A 284 -3.91 0.34 21.63
N VAL A 285 -4.08 0.10 20.32
CA VAL A 285 -4.04 -1.26 19.74
C VAL A 285 -2.66 -1.68 19.23
N TYR A 286 -1.69 -0.77 19.14
CA TYR A 286 -0.31 -1.09 18.74
C TYR A 286 0.55 -1.70 19.87
N ARG A 287 0.07 -1.66 21.11
CA ARG A 287 0.84 -2.05 22.32
C ARG A 287 0.96 -3.56 22.51
#